data_AF-A0A139R2Z4-F1
#
_entry.id   AF-A0A139R2Z4-F1
#
_cell.length_a   1.000
_cell.length_b   1.000
_cell.length_c   1.000
_cell.angle_alpha   90.00
_cell.angle_beta   90.00
_cell.angle_gamma   90.00
#
_symmetry.space_group_name_H-M   'P 1'
#
loop_
_entity.id
_entity.type
_entity.pdbx_description
1 polymer ?
#
loop_
_entity_poly.entity_id
_entity_poly.type
_entity_poly.pdbx_seq_one_letter_code
_entity_poly.pdbx_strand_id
1 'polypeptide(L)'
;MAITKEMLGDRLTWVAIDSDKISQTSNLYAEYGIDEELISYALDRNERAHMEYDWQTETMIIIYNVLNRTKEDNHYETIPITFVVRGDQLITIFNSDNAYIVDLMRHYLQRRPDVSIYKFLFMSLFLIAEAYFPYLEEMDKSTSQLNRRLRQRTTKKDLLGLSDIETGMVYLVSASNQNVILLEQLKGQAFYKQLNNIEKEQLEDSLIEARQLSSMTQVNA
;
A
#
# COMPACT_ATOMS: atom_id res chain seq x y z
N MET A 1 -16.50 4.15 -13.03
CA MET A 1 -16.12 3.08 -13.97
C MET A 1 -15.42 2.00 -13.17
N ALA A 2 -15.63 0.71 -13.45
CA ALA A 2 -15.01 -0.39 -12.68
C ALA A 2 -13.54 -0.61 -13.02
N ILE A 3 -13.14 -0.26 -14.24
CA ILE A 3 -11.77 -0.38 -14.73
C ILE A 3 -11.38 0.94 -15.40
N THR A 4 -10.20 1.46 -15.10
CA THR A 4 -9.63 2.64 -15.74
C THR A 4 -8.28 2.29 -16.32
N LYS A 5 -7.97 2.77 -17.52
CA LYS A 5 -6.70 2.51 -18.22
C LYS A 5 -6.03 3.82 -18.59
N GLU A 6 -4.77 3.97 -18.20
CA GLU A 6 -3.94 5.14 -18.47
C GLU A 6 -2.62 4.71 -19.13
N MET A 7 -2.03 5.56 -19.97
CA MET A 7 -0.75 5.27 -20.63
C MET A 7 0.41 5.77 -19.76
N LEU A 8 1.44 4.95 -19.62
CA LEU A 8 2.70 5.30 -18.94
C LEU A 8 3.81 5.72 -19.92
N GLY A 9 3.47 5.84 -21.21
CA GLY A 9 4.37 6.16 -22.31
C GLY A 9 3.98 5.36 -23.55
N ASP A 10 4.92 5.16 -24.47
CA ASP A 10 4.68 4.36 -25.67
C ASP A 10 4.46 2.88 -25.31
N ARG A 11 3.22 2.40 -25.49
CA ARG A 11 2.76 1.00 -25.30
C ARG A 11 2.66 0.49 -23.86
N LEU A 12 3.21 1.20 -22.89
CA LEU A 12 3.08 0.85 -21.47
C LEU A 12 1.74 1.33 -20.90
N THR A 13 1.07 0.49 -20.12
CA THR A 13 -0.26 0.84 -19.59
C THR A 13 -0.40 0.53 -18.11
N TRP A 14 -1.06 1.45 -17.40
CA TRP A 14 -1.56 1.24 -16.06
C TRP A 14 -3.06 0.96 -16.11
N VAL A 15 -3.49 -0.10 -15.44
CA VAL A 15 -4.89 -0.51 -15.31
C VAL A 15 -5.27 -0.49 -13.84
N ALA A 16 -6.21 0.37 -13.47
CA ALA A 16 -6.77 0.41 -12.12
C ALA A 16 -8.13 -0.30 -12.12
N ILE A 17 -8.26 -1.32 -11.27
CA ILE A 17 -9.41 -2.20 -11.15
C ILE A 17 -10.06 -2.01 -9.77
N ASP A 18 -11.30 -1.53 -9.76
CA ASP A 18 -12.11 -1.34 -8.57
C ASP A 18 -12.85 -2.64 -8.24
N SER A 19 -12.38 -3.36 -7.22
CA SER A 19 -12.90 -4.68 -6.85
C SER A 19 -14.31 -4.64 -6.28
N ASP A 20 -14.75 -3.53 -5.68
CA ASP A 20 -16.13 -3.38 -5.19
C ASP A 20 -17.16 -3.34 -6.33
N LYS A 21 -16.71 -3.00 -7.53
CA LYS A 21 -17.55 -2.88 -8.74
C LYS A 21 -17.48 -4.11 -9.63
N ILE A 22 -16.68 -5.12 -9.29
CA ILE A 22 -16.51 -6.32 -10.09
C ILE A 22 -16.91 -7.53 -9.26
N SER A 23 -17.87 -8.33 -9.75
CA SER A 23 -18.18 -9.61 -9.13
C SER A 23 -16.94 -10.53 -9.20
N GLN A 24 -16.68 -11.30 -8.13
CA GLN A 24 -15.66 -12.35 -8.11
C GLN A 24 -15.78 -13.35 -9.28
N THR A 25 -16.99 -13.53 -9.84
CA THR A 25 -17.28 -14.42 -10.97
C THR A 25 -17.21 -13.74 -12.34
N SER A 26 -16.74 -12.50 -12.39
CA SER A 26 -16.69 -11.73 -13.62
C SER A 26 -15.56 -12.21 -14.54
N ASN A 27 -15.90 -12.50 -15.79
CA ASN A 27 -14.93 -12.78 -16.86
C ASN A 27 -13.91 -11.62 -17.07
N LEU A 28 -14.18 -10.43 -16.53
CA LEU A 28 -13.28 -9.28 -16.63
C LEU A 28 -11.92 -9.57 -15.99
N TYR A 29 -11.84 -10.30 -14.88
CA TYR A 29 -10.55 -10.65 -14.28
C TYR A 29 -9.75 -11.57 -15.21
N ALA A 30 -10.41 -12.52 -15.86
CA ALA A 30 -9.78 -13.42 -16.82
C ALA A 30 -9.24 -12.68 -18.06
N GLU A 31 -9.88 -11.59 -18.50
CA GLU A 31 -9.39 -10.75 -19.61
C GLU A 31 -8.03 -10.07 -19.29
N TYR A 32 -7.78 -9.80 -18.01
CA TYR A 32 -6.49 -9.29 -17.52
C TYR A 32 -5.57 -10.42 -17.00
N GLY A 33 -6.01 -11.68 -17.15
CA GLY A 33 -5.32 -12.88 -16.68
C GLY A 33 -5.07 -12.87 -15.16
N ILE A 34 -6.04 -12.35 -14.41
CA ILE A 34 -6.12 -12.42 -12.96
C ILE A 34 -6.91 -13.68 -12.63
N ASP A 35 -6.32 -14.60 -11.88
CA ASP A 35 -6.94 -15.85 -11.45
C ASP A 35 -7.70 -15.71 -10.13
N GLU A 36 -8.41 -16.76 -9.72
CA GLU A 36 -9.21 -16.78 -8.49
C GLU A 36 -8.35 -16.61 -7.23
N GLU A 37 -7.11 -17.09 -7.26
CA GLU A 37 -6.17 -16.97 -6.13
C GLU A 37 -5.80 -15.50 -5.90
N LEU A 38 -5.41 -14.78 -6.96
CA LEU A 38 -5.11 -13.36 -6.90
C LEU A 38 -6.33 -12.52 -6.49
N ILE A 39 -7.54 -12.89 -6.92
CA ILE A 39 -8.79 -12.25 -6.46
C ILE A 39 -8.98 -12.48 -4.97
N SER A 40 -8.74 -13.70 -4.48
CA SER A 40 -8.86 -14.01 -3.05
C SER A 40 -7.93 -13.15 -2.22
N TYR A 41 -6.68 -12.98 -2.63
CA TYR A 41 -5.73 -12.10 -1.94
C TYR A 41 -6.14 -10.64 -1.99
N ALA A 42 -6.61 -10.14 -3.14
CA ALA A 42 -7.03 -8.75 -3.30
C ALA A 42 -8.29 -8.40 -2.49
N LEU A 43 -9.10 -9.40 -2.12
CA LEU A 43 -10.33 -9.23 -1.35
C LEU A 43 -10.19 -9.58 0.14
N ASP A 44 -9.14 -10.29 0.54
CA ASP A 44 -8.88 -10.55 1.96
C ASP A 44 -8.32 -9.31 2.65
N ARG A 45 -9.16 -8.65 3.45
CA ARG A 45 -8.77 -7.45 4.22
C ARG A 45 -7.58 -7.67 5.16
N ASN A 46 -7.30 -8.91 5.56
CA ASN A 46 -6.21 -9.25 6.47
C ASN A 46 -4.94 -9.74 5.75
N GLU A 47 -4.92 -9.69 4.41
CA GLU A 47 -3.77 -10.15 3.65
C GLU A 47 -2.54 -9.32 4.03
N ARG A 48 -1.42 -10.02 4.19
CA ARG A 48 -0.16 -9.43 4.65
C ARG A 48 0.66 -8.98 3.46
N ALA A 49 1.50 -7.97 3.67
CA ALA A 49 2.38 -7.53 2.61
C ALA A 49 3.36 -8.64 2.26
N HIS A 50 3.31 -9.12 1.03
CA HIS A 50 4.26 -10.08 0.47
C HIS A 50 4.35 -9.91 -1.06
N MET A 51 5.34 -10.57 -1.66
CA MET A 51 5.50 -10.59 -3.10
C MET A 51 5.63 -12.02 -3.62
N GLU A 52 5.18 -12.22 -4.84
CA GLU A 52 5.34 -13.45 -5.60
C GLU A 52 5.86 -13.14 -6.99
N TYR A 53 6.68 -14.04 -7.52
CA TYR A 53 7.21 -13.92 -8.87
C TYR A 53 7.12 -15.27 -9.57
N ASP A 54 6.29 -15.34 -10.61
CA ASP A 54 6.18 -16.49 -11.48
C ASP A 54 7.13 -16.33 -12.67
N TRP A 55 8.14 -17.20 -12.72
CA TRP A 55 9.15 -17.22 -13.79
C TRP A 55 8.62 -17.76 -15.12
N GLN A 56 7.54 -18.53 -15.12
CA GLN A 56 6.95 -19.08 -16.35
C GLN A 56 6.14 -18.02 -17.09
N THR A 57 5.38 -17.22 -16.34
CA THR A 57 4.52 -16.17 -16.89
C THR A 57 5.15 -14.78 -16.84
N GLU A 58 6.34 -14.65 -16.24
CA GLU A 58 7.02 -13.38 -15.96
C GLU A 58 6.08 -12.39 -15.24
N THR A 59 5.24 -12.92 -14.34
CA THR A 59 4.27 -12.15 -13.58
C THR A 59 4.81 -11.89 -12.18
N MET A 60 4.82 -10.63 -11.78
CA MET A 60 5.09 -10.22 -10.41
C MET A 60 3.80 -9.78 -9.76
N ILE A 61 3.51 -10.34 -8.58
CA ILE A 61 2.39 -9.93 -7.73
C ILE A 61 2.99 -9.33 -6.46
N ILE A 62 2.47 -8.17 -6.07
CA ILE A 62 2.82 -7.48 -4.84
C ILE A 62 1.52 -7.17 -4.12
N ILE A 63 1.37 -7.69 -2.91
CA ILE A 63 0.36 -7.22 -1.98
C ILE A 63 1.05 -6.29 -0.99
N TYR A 64 0.52 -5.09 -0.85
CA TYR A 64 1.12 -4.05 -0.02
C TYR A 64 0.07 -3.46 0.91
N ASN A 65 0.41 -3.24 2.17
CA ASN A 65 -0.56 -2.73 3.13
C ASN A 65 -0.59 -1.20 3.07
N VAL A 66 -1.79 -0.65 3.00
CA VAL A 66 -2.05 0.80 3.00
C VAL A 66 -2.91 1.17 4.21
N LEU A 67 -2.83 2.43 4.62
CA LEU A 67 -3.61 2.94 5.74
C LEU A 67 -5.11 2.97 5.38
N ASN A 68 -5.96 2.38 6.21
CA ASN A 68 -7.39 2.66 6.13
C ASN A 68 -7.65 4.03 6.77
N ARG A 69 -8.10 5.00 5.96
CA ARG A 69 -8.40 6.37 6.44
C ARG A 69 -9.68 6.42 7.29
N THR A 70 -10.52 5.40 7.20
CA THR A 70 -11.69 5.23 8.05
C THR A 70 -11.29 4.42 9.28
N LYS A 71 -11.66 4.90 10.47
CA LYS A 71 -11.42 4.17 11.71
C LYS A 71 -12.41 3.02 11.86
N GLU A 72 -11.91 1.85 12.20
CA GLU A 72 -12.71 0.68 12.61
C GLU A 72 -12.52 0.50 14.11
N ASP A 73 -13.61 0.27 14.84
CA ASP A 73 -13.59 0.21 16.32
C ASP A 73 -12.75 1.33 16.97
N ASN A 74 -12.94 2.57 16.47
CA ASN A 74 -12.27 3.82 16.88
C ASN A 74 -10.75 3.89 16.66
N HIS A 75 -10.14 2.95 15.95
CA HIS A 75 -8.71 2.95 15.67
C HIS A 75 -8.41 2.84 14.17
N TYR A 76 -7.19 3.22 13.78
CA TYR A 76 -6.74 3.08 12.40
C TYR A 76 -6.24 1.65 12.17
N GLU A 77 -6.63 1.07 11.05
CA GLU A 77 -6.16 -0.23 10.58
C GLU A 77 -5.45 -0.10 9.23
N THR A 78 -5.04 -1.22 8.66
CA THR A 78 -4.50 -1.28 7.30
C THR A 78 -5.30 -2.25 6.45
N ILE A 79 -5.31 -2.01 5.15
CA ILE A 79 -5.94 -2.85 4.15
C ILE A 79 -4.95 -3.10 3.02
N PRO A 80 -5.02 -4.26 2.33
CA PRO A 80 -4.13 -4.52 1.22
C PRO A 80 -4.52 -3.69 -0.01
N ILE A 81 -3.53 -3.41 -0.84
CA ILE A 81 -3.68 -3.05 -2.24
C ILE A 81 -2.80 -3.99 -3.05
N THR A 82 -3.27 -4.43 -4.20
CA THR A 82 -2.56 -5.42 -5.02
C THR A 82 -2.02 -4.78 -6.28
N PHE A 83 -0.73 -5.00 -6.55
CA PHE A 83 -0.08 -4.65 -7.80
C PHE A 83 0.32 -5.91 -8.56
N VAL A 84 0.10 -5.90 -9.86
CA VAL A 84 0.52 -6.97 -10.76
C VAL A 84 1.31 -6.37 -11.91
N VAL A 85 2.54 -6.79 -12.08
CA VAL A 85 3.35 -6.46 -13.26
C VAL A 85 3.38 -7.67 -14.17
N ARG A 86 2.96 -7.47 -15.43
CA ARG A 86 3.00 -8.50 -16.47
C ARG A 86 3.27 -7.84 -17.82
N GLY A 87 4.43 -8.14 -18.41
CA GLY A 87 4.86 -7.53 -19.67
C GLY A 87 4.81 -5.99 -19.60
N ASP A 88 4.05 -5.38 -20.52
CA ASP A 88 3.91 -3.92 -20.65
C ASP A 88 2.75 -3.34 -19.81
N GLN A 89 2.30 -4.06 -18.78
CA GLN A 89 1.19 -3.64 -17.93
C GLN A 89 1.54 -3.62 -16.44
N LEU A 90 1.13 -2.54 -15.78
CA LEU A 90 0.92 -2.50 -14.33
C LEU A 90 -0.58 -2.54 -14.07
N ILE A 91 -1.04 -3.50 -13.28
CA ILE A 91 -2.41 -3.58 -12.81
C ILE A 91 -2.44 -3.26 -11.33
N THR A 92 -3.38 -2.43 -10.90
CA THR A 92 -3.65 -2.14 -9.48
C THR A 92 -5.07 -2.54 -9.17
N ILE A 93 -5.25 -3.47 -8.23
CA ILE A 93 -6.56 -3.87 -7.71
C ILE A 93 -6.77 -3.16 -6.37
N PHE A 94 -7.88 -2.44 -6.27
CA PHE A 94 -8.17 -1.53 -5.15
C PHE A 94 -9.67 -1.56 -4.85
N ASN A 95 -10.08 -1.05 -3.69
CA ASN A 95 -11.47 -0.91 -3.24
C ASN A 95 -11.77 0.52 -2.78
N SER A 96 -12.97 0.78 -2.27
CA SER A 96 -13.37 2.12 -1.83
C SER A 96 -12.48 2.72 -0.74
N ASP A 97 -11.93 1.87 0.13
CA ASP A 97 -11.18 2.32 1.31
C ASP A 97 -9.74 2.75 0.96
N ASN A 98 -9.15 2.17 -0.08
CA ASN A 98 -7.82 2.54 -0.58
C ASN A 98 -7.83 3.30 -1.93
N ALA A 99 -9.00 3.66 -2.47
CA ALA A 99 -9.14 4.43 -3.71
C ALA A 99 -8.33 5.73 -3.74
N TYR A 100 -8.09 6.34 -2.56
CA TYR A 100 -7.26 7.54 -2.45
C TYR A 100 -5.81 7.33 -2.91
N ILE A 101 -5.27 6.10 -2.84
CA ILE A 101 -3.93 5.76 -3.35
C ILE A 101 -3.91 5.84 -4.87
N VAL A 102 -4.95 5.32 -5.53
CA VAL A 102 -5.10 5.40 -6.99
C VAL A 102 -5.17 6.86 -7.44
N ASP A 103 -5.83 7.73 -6.68
CA ASP A 103 -5.86 9.16 -6.98
C ASP A 103 -4.48 9.82 -6.86
N LEU A 104 -3.68 9.46 -5.85
CA LEU A 104 -2.29 9.91 -5.73
C LEU A 104 -1.42 9.44 -6.90
N MET A 105 -1.56 8.17 -7.30
CA MET A 105 -0.87 7.60 -8.46
C MET A 105 -1.23 8.32 -9.76
N ARG A 106 -2.52 8.59 -9.98
CA ARG A 106 -3.00 9.34 -11.14
C ARG A 106 -2.44 10.75 -11.19
N HIS A 107 -2.43 11.45 -10.06
CA HIS A 107 -1.86 12.80 -9.96
C HIS A 107 -0.36 12.83 -10.26
N TYR A 108 0.38 11.79 -9.85
CA TYR A 108 1.77 11.62 -10.23
C TYR A 108 1.91 11.45 -11.76
N LEU A 109 1.13 10.54 -12.35
CA LEU A 109 1.21 10.22 -13.77
C LEU A 109 0.88 11.43 -14.67
N GLN A 110 -0.10 12.25 -14.29
CA GLN A 110 -0.45 13.49 -15.00
C GLN A 110 0.73 14.47 -15.13
N ARG A 111 1.67 14.44 -14.18
CA ARG A 111 2.87 15.31 -14.18
C ARG A 111 4.05 14.66 -14.90
N ARG A 112 4.04 13.35 -15.08
CA ARG A 112 5.13 12.56 -15.68
C ARG A 112 4.55 11.42 -16.54
N PRO A 113 4.05 11.72 -17.74
CA PRO A 113 3.35 10.74 -18.57
C PRO A 113 4.26 9.66 -19.16
N ASP A 114 5.57 9.90 -19.25
CA ASP A 114 6.57 8.93 -19.72
C ASP A 114 7.37 8.36 -18.53
N VAL A 115 6.89 7.27 -17.96
CA VAL A 115 7.48 6.57 -16.82
C VAL A 115 7.49 5.07 -17.05
N SER A 116 8.59 4.38 -16.71
CA SER A 116 8.60 2.92 -16.81
C SER A 116 7.67 2.29 -15.77
N ILE A 117 7.21 1.07 -16.04
CA ILE A 117 6.34 0.32 -15.12
C ILE A 117 6.94 0.19 -13.74
N TYR A 118 8.23 -0.21 -13.65
CA TYR A 118 8.89 -0.40 -12.37
C TYR A 118 9.09 0.92 -11.62
N LYS A 119 9.45 2.00 -12.31
CA LYS A 119 9.55 3.30 -11.66
C LYS A 119 8.20 3.75 -11.12
N PHE A 120 7.14 3.58 -11.89
CA PHE A 120 5.79 3.95 -11.45
C PHE A 120 5.29 3.07 -10.30
N LEU A 121 5.55 1.76 -10.34
CA LEU A 121 5.27 0.83 -9.25
C LEU A 121 5.98 1.29 -7.96
N PHE A 122 7.30 1.48 -7.99
CA PHE A 122 8.05 1.85 -6.78
C PHE A 122 7.63 3.23 -6.28
N MET A 123 7.41 4.20 -7.17
CA MET A 123 6.83 5.48 -6.78
C MET A 123 5.47 5.32 -6.08
N SER A 124 4.66 4.36 -6.50
CA SER A 124 3.37 4.08 -5.84
C SER A 124 3.57 3.53 -4.43
N LEU A 125 4.55 2.66 -4.22
CA LEU A 125 4.91 2.15 -2.89
C LEU A 125 5.44 3.27 -1.98
N PHE A 126 6.24 4.19 -2.53
CA PHE A 126 6.67 5.41 -1.83
C PHE A 126 5.47 6.30 -1.44
N LEU A 127 4.54 6.56 -2.36
CA LEU A 127 3.34 7.36 -2.10
C LEU A 127 2.46 6.74 -1.00
N ILE A 128 2.41 5.41 -0.94
CA ILE A 128 1.74 4.69 0.14
C ILE A 128 2.43 5.01 1.47
N ALA A 129 3.76 4.89 1.57
CA ALA A 129 4.49 5.17 2.81
C ALA A 129 4.25 6.61 3.30
N GLU A 130 4.35 7.59 2.41
CA GLU A 130 4.06 9.01 2.69
C GLU A 130 2.63 9.23 3.23
N ALA A 131 1.66 8.48 2.73
CA ALA A 131 0.26 8.63 3.12
C ALA A 131 -0.01 8.29 4.60
N TYR A 132 0.90 7.59 5.28
CA TYR A 132 0.78 7.29 6.71
C TYR A 132 1.16 8.48 7.60
N PHE A 133 2.11 9.33 7.17
CA PHE A 133 2.73 10.31 8.07
C PHE A 133 1.77 11.30 8.74
N PRO A 134 0.79 11.91 8.02
CA PRO A 134 -0.16 12.83 8.66
C PRO A 134 -0.97 12.18 9.79
N TYR A 135 -1.28 10.89 9.63
CA TYR A 135 -2.09 10.13 10.58
C TYR A 135 -1.25 9.68 11.78
N LEU A 136 0.01 9.31 11.58
CA LEU A 136 0.93 9.05 12.69
C LEU A 136 1.17 10.29 13.54
N GLU A 137 1.30 11.47 12.93
CA GLU A 137 1.39 12.72 13.67
C GLU A 137 0.11 13.05 14.45
N GLU A 138 -1.06 12.77 13.87
CA GLU A 138 -2.35 12.93 14.56
C GLU A 138 -2.45 12.01 15.78
N MET A 139 -2.06 10.74 15.62
CA MET A 139 -2.06 9.74 16.68
C MET A 139 -1.10 10.14 17.81
N ASP A 140 0.14 10.53 17.50
CA ASP A 140 1.12 10.96 18.50
C ASP A 140 0.63 12.18 19.31
N LYS A 141 0.08 13.20 18.63
CA LYS A 141 -0.54 14.35 19.28
C LYS A 141 -1.69 13.93 20.20
N SER A 142 -2.53 13.00 19.75
CA SER A 142 -3.68 12.49 20.51
C SER A 142 -3.25 11.71 21.75
N THR A 143 -2.25 10.83 21.61
CA THR A 143 -1.62 10.08 22.71
C THR A 143 -1.05 11.02 23.76
N SER A 144 -0.28 12.03 23.34
CA SER A 144 0.30 13.04 24.24
C SER A 144 -0.77 13.81 25.02
N GLN A 145 -1.86 14.20 24.36
CA GLN A 145 -2.98 14.89 25.00
C GLN A 145 -3.72 14.01 26.00
N LEU A 146 -4.01 12.75 25.64
CA LEU A 146 -4.65 11.77 26.52
C LEU A 146 -3.80 11.50 27.76
N ASN A 147 -2.50 11.27 27.58
CA ASN A 147 -1.56 11.06 28.68
C ASN A 147 -1.52 12.26 29.65
N ARG A 148 -1.55 13.49 29.14
CA ARG A 148 -1.62 14.69 29.99
C ARG A 148 -2.91 14.75 30.79
N ARG A 149 -4.06 14.44 30.17
CA ARG A 149 -5.36 14.39 30.86
C ARG A 149 -5.40 13.30 31.93
N LEU A 150 -4.92 12.10 31.61
CA LEU A 150 -4.85 10.96 32.53
C LEU A 150 -4.00 11.26 33.77
N ARG A 151 -2.86 11.94 33.60
CA ARG A 151 -2.01 12.37 34.74
C ARG A 151 -2.68 13.38 35.66
N GLN A 152 -3.59 14.21 35.13
CA GLN A 152 -4.35 15.17 35.93
C GLN A 152 -5.56 14.50 36.61
N ARG A 153 -6.29 13.68 35.85
CA ARG A 153 -7.45 12.94 36.31
C ARG A 153 -7.70 11.73 35.40
N THR A 154 -7.61 10.54 35.96
CA THR A 154 -7.98 9.31 35.26
C THR A 154 -9.49 9.25 35.03
N THR A 155 -9.90 9.06 33.78
CA THR A 155 -11.30 8.82 33.41
C THR A 155 -11.41 7.59 32.52
N LYS A 156 -12.55 6.87 32.59
CA LYS A 156 -12.81 5.72 31.71
C LYS A 156 -12.71 6.11 30.23
N LYS A 157 -13.19 7.30 29.87
CA LYS A 157 -13.15 7.80 28.50
C LYS A 157 -11.72 7.96 27.99
N ASP A 158 -10.85 8.57 28.79
CA ASP A 158 -9.45 8.77 28.39
C ASP A 158 -8.66 7.45 28.37
N LEU A 159 -8.97 6.49 29.26
CA LEU A 159 -8.36 5.15 29.22
C LEU A 159 -8.76 4.39 27.96
N LEU A 160 -10.05 4.40 27.59
CA LEU A 160 -10.51 3.75 26.36
C LEU A 160 -9.90 4.42 25.12
N GLY A 161 -9.87 5.75 25.06
CA GLY A 161 -9.27 6.45 23.93
C GLY A 161 -7.76 6.18 23.79
N LEU A 162 -7.03 5.97 24.89
CA LEU A 162 -5.63 5.55 24.83
C LEU A 162 -5.51 4.11 24.31
N SER A 163 -6.36 3.20 24.81
CA SER A 163 -6.42 1.81 24.35
C SER A 163 -6.73 1.70 22.85
N ASP A 164 -7.65 2.52 22.33
CA ASP A 164 -8.00 2.53 20.91
C ASP A 164 -6.77 2.94 20.07
N ILE A 165 -6.04 3.98 20.48
CA ILE A 165 -4.83 4.42 19.76
C ILE A 165 -3.72 3.37 19.83
N GLU A 166 -3.47 2.79 21.00
CA GLU A 166 -2.47 1.72 21.18
C GLU A 166 -2.80 0.50 20.31
N THR A 167 -4.08 0.13 20.22
CA THR A 167 -4.55 -0.95 19.35
C THR A 167 -4.26 -0.63 17.88
N GLY A 168 -4.62 0.56 17.41
CA GLY A 168 -4.31 1.00 16.05
C GLY A 168 -2.80 0.99 15.75
N MET A 169 -1.96 1.44 16.69
CA MET A 169 -0.51 1.40 16.51
C MET A 169 0.04 0.00 16.28
N VAL A 170 -0.52 -1.03 16.95
CA VAL A 170 -0.11 -2.42 16.72
C VAL A 170 -0.33 -2.84 15.26
N TYR A 171 -1.47 -2.49 14.68
CA TYR A 171 -1.74 -2.75 13.25
C TYR A 171 -0.76 -2.00 12.35
N LEU A 172 -0.53 -0.70 12.61
CA LEU A 172 0.36 0.11 11.78
C LEU A 172 1.83 -0.35 11.87
N VAL A 173 2.32 -0.73 13.05
CA VAL A 173 3.66 -1.31 13.24
C VAL A 173 3.78 -2.63 12.48
N SER A 174 2.79 -3.50 12.58
CA SER A 174 2.81 -4.79 11.89
C SER A 174 2.89 -4.60 10.37
N ALA A 175 2.02 -3.74 9.81
CA ALA A 175 1.97 -3.47 8.38
C ALA A 175 3.22 -2.74 7.86
N SER A 176 3.72 -1.72 8.57
CA SER A 176 4.90 -0.96 8.16
C SER A 176 6.16 -1.84 8.13
N ASN A 177 6.32 -2.73 9.11
CA ASN A 177 7.41 -3.70 9.14
C ASN A 177 7.33 -4.68 7.97
N GLN A 178 6.15 -5.21 7.66
CA GLN A 178 5.96 -6.14 6.53
C GLN A 178 6.24 -5.46 5.20
N ASN A 179 5.78 -4.23 5.02
CA ASN A 179 6.07 -3.38 3.87
C ASN A 179 7.59 -3.18 3.65
N VAL A 180 8.36 -2.96 4.72
CA VAL A 180 9.84 -2.89 4.65
C VAL A 180 10.43 -4.22 4.21
N ILE A 181 10.02 -5.33 4.84
CA ILE A 181 10.53 -6.68 4.51
C ILE A 181 10.30 -7.00 3.03
N LEU A 182 9.11 -6.67 2.51
CA LEU A 182 8.78 -6.86 1.09
C LEU A 182 9.72 -6.08 0.17
N LEU A 183 9.96 -4.80 0.47
CA LEU A 183 10.87 -3.97 -0.33
C LEU A 183 12.31 -4.50 -0.30
N GLU A 184 12.75 -5.03 0.84
CA GLU A 184 14.06 -5.70 0.95
C GLU A 184 14.11 -6.98 0.12
N GLN A 185 13.03 -7.76 0.11
CA GLN A 185 12.92 -8.98 -0.71
C GLN A 185 13.00 -8.67 -2.21
N LEU A 186 12.37 -7.58 -2.69
CA LEU A 186 12.45 -7.18 -4.09
C LEU A 186 13.90 -7.01 -4.57
N LYS A 187 14.81 -6.51 -3.71
CA LYS A 187 16.24 -6.35 -4.03
C LYS A 187 16.97 -7.68 -4.18
N GLY A 188 16.49 -8.72 -3.51
CA GLY A 188 17.05 -10.08 -3.58
C GLY A 188 16.61 -10.87 -4.82
N GLN A 189 15.57 -10.42 -5.52
CA GLN A 189 15.02 -11.15 -6.66
C GLN A 189 15.87 -11.01 -7.93
N ALA A 190 15.78 -12.01 -8.80
CA ALA A 190 16.52 -12.03 -10.06
C ALA A 190 16.20 -10.82 -10.97
N PHE A 191 14.93 -10.37 -10.97
CA PHE A 191 14.49 -9.23 -11.78
C PHE A 191 15.18 -7.91 -11.38
N TYR A 192 15.64 -7.77 -10.13
CA TYR A 192 16.33 -6.55 -9.66
C TYR A 192 17.56 -6.20 -10.52
N LYS A 193 18.23 -7.22 -11.08
CA LYS A 193 19.38 -7.01 -11.98
C LYS A 193 18.98 -6.39 -13.31
N GLN A 194 17.74 -6.60 -13.76
CA GLN A 194 17.20 -6.09 -15.02
C GLN A 194 16.76 -4.63 -14.92
N LEU A 195 16.53 -4.12 -13.70
CA LEU A 195 16.18 -2.73 -13.47
C LEU A 195 17.29 -1.77 -13.92
N ASN A 196 16.88 -0.66 -14.54
CA ASN A 196 17.77 0.43 -14.87
C ASN A 196 18.11 1.28 -13.63
N ASN A 197 19.05 2.22 -13.77
CA ASN A 197 19.53 3.03 -12.63
C ASN A 197 18.42 3.88 -11.99
N ILE A 198 17.51 4.43 -12.81
CA ILE A 198 16.42 5.28 -12.32
C ILE A 198 15.39 4.44 -11.54
N GLU A 199 15.11 3.21 -11.99
CA GLU A 199 14.23 2.29 -11.30
C GLU A 199 14.83 1.80 -9.98
N LYS A 200 16.13 1.51 -9.96
CA LYS A 200 16.85 1.14 -8.73
C LYS A 200 16.85 2.29 -7.72
N GLU A 201 17.15 3.51 -8.17
CA GLU A 201 17.08 4.71 -7.33
C GLU A 201 15.69 4.87 -6.71
N GLN A 202 14.63 4.77 -7.51
CA GLN A 202 13.26 4.87 -6.99
C GLN A 202 12.90 3.76 -5.99
N LEU A 203 13.41 2.53 -6.17
CA LEU A 203 13.24 1.46 -5.19
C LEU A 203 13.97 1.75 -3.89
N GLU A 204 15.19 2.28 -3.95
CA GLU A 204 15.94 2.69 -2.75
C GLU A 204 15.23 3.82 -2.01
N ASP A 205 14.71 4.83 -2.72
CA ASP A 205 13.87 5.87 -2.12
C ASP A 205 12.67 5.22 -1.42
N SER A 206 11.91 4.38 -2.12
CA SER A 206 10.75 3.69 -1.52
C SER A 206 11.10 2.92 -0.23
N LEU A 207 12.28 2.30 -0.20
CA LEU A 207 12.79 1.58 0.98
C LEU A 207 13.20 2.52 2.11
N ILE A 208 13.80 3.69 1.81
CA ILE A 208 14.15 4.71 2.80
C ILE A 208 12.87 5.22 3.49
N GLU A 209 11.88 5.64 2.73
CA GLU A 209 10.61 6.13 3.28
C GLU A 209 9.85 5.05 4.05
N ALA A 210 9.82 3.80 3.57
CA ALA A 210 9.21 2.70 4.30
C ALA A 210 9.93 2.41 5.63
N ARG A 211 11.27 2.47 5.67
CA ARG A 211 12.05 2.32 6.90
C ARG A 211 11.82 3.47 7.88
N GLN A 212 11.70 4.69 7.36
CA GLN A 212 11.34 5.84 8.18
C GLN A 212 9.95 5.67 8.80
N LEU A 213 8.96 5.27 7.99
CA LEU A 213 7.62 4.93 8.44
C LEU A 213 7.64 3.85 9.54
N SER A 214 8.31 2.74 9.29
CA SER A 214 8.46 1.65 10.27
C SER A 214 9.09 2.14 11.58
N SER A 215 10.16 2.94 11.50
CA SER A 215 10.83 3.51 12.66
C SER A 215 9.90 4.44 13.46
N MET A 216 9.14 5.30 12.79
CA MET A 216 8.18 6.20 13.45
C MET A 216 7.05 5.43 14.12
N THR A 217 6.55 4.35 13.51
CA THR A 217 5.53 3.50 14.13
C THR A 217 6.05 2.81 15.40
N GLN A 218 7.31 2.38 15.42
CA GLN A 218 7.91 1.72 16.59
C GLN A 218 8.27 2.69 17.72
N VAL A 219 8.72 3.91 17.41
CA VAL A 219 9.02 4.94 18.43
C VAL A 219 7.76 5.37 19.18
N ASN A 220 6.60 5.31 18.50
CA ASN A 220 5.32 5.75 19.05
C ASN A 220 4.45 4.60 19.59
N ALA A 221 4.94 3.36 19.56
CA ALA A 221 4.27 2.17 20.09
C ALA A 221 4.84 1.78 21.47
#